data_AF-A0A2C9SVS7-F1
#
_entry.id   AF-A0A2C9SVS7-F1
#
_cell.length_a   1.000
_cell.length_b   1.000
_cell.length_c   1.000
_cell.angle_alpha   90.00
_cell.angle_beta   90.00
_cell.angle_gamma   90.00
#
_symmetry.space_group_name_H-M   'P 1'
#
loop_
_entity.id
_entity.type
_entity.pdbx_description
1 polymer ?
#
loop_
_entity_poly.entity_id
_entity_poly.type
_entity_poly.pdbx_seq_one_letter_code
_entity_poly.pdbx_strand_id
1 'polypeptide(L)'
;MPAQWLLDATSALGEVCKKKLAGPGEAEAAIRAPIETLLAAAGHNLSLSVVPHDEVSDKDRGVRPDYAIRVNGAIAGYLEVKKPGATLDPESFTGHNLRQWQRQRDLPNLIYTNGTEWRLYNHGELIGDPVHLSGGTLRTAGPKLTCGDDFEVLLTGFLKWDPIDITGVIALVREVAPLCRLLRGEVLDQLDKETRAIAAGARESAQPFHGLARDWRALLFPTADDKVFADGYAQAVTFALLLARTENIDITASGLHEVGVKLAGQHSLMSRALQLLTDYVAADFRVTLDLLVRVIGAVDWPKVRAGNRDTYLHLYERFLGEYDPDLRKLSGSYYTPHQVIEEMVRLAEDVLVRRLDRPEGFADPSVVVADPAMGTGGYLQQVIEHVAERVEARDGKGAVAAAVSDLATRLYGFELQMGPFAVAELRATDLLADIGATLPENGLGLFVTDTLDDPYAEQSQLGSGLELISRSRKRAARVKAKTKVTVVIGNPPFRRMSVCCDGFCCCGTTRRRLPVEVVLGAAA
;
A
#
# COMPACT_ATOMS: atom_id res chain seq x y z
N MET A 1 12.17 2.10 42.21
CA MET A 1 11.03 1.95 43.13
C MET A 1 9.85 2.53 42.42
N PRO A 2 8.80 1.74 42.14
CA PRO A 2 7.75 2.16 41.22
C PRO A 2 6.98 3.34 41.81
N ALA A 3 6.43 4.20 40.95
CA ALA A 3 5.57 5.27 41.40
C ALA A 3 4.35 4.73 42.17
N GLN A 4 3.97 5.39 43.26
CA GLN A 4 2.89 4.91 44.14
C GLN A 4 1.57 4.70 43.38
N TRP A 5 1.25 5.59 42.45
CA TRP A 5 0.04 5.47 41.64
C TRP A 5 0.00 4.15 40.83
N LEU A 6 1.16 3.68 40.35
CA LEU A 6 1.26 2.47 39.54
C LEU A 6 1.12 1.22 40.40
N LEU A 7 1.66 1.25 41.62
CA LEU A 7 1.44 0.20 42.62
C LEU A 7 -0.05 0.10 42.99
N ASP A 8 -0.71 1.24 43.22
CA ASP A 8 -2.13 1.29 43.55
C ASP A 8 -3.00 0.78 42.39
N ALA A 9 -2.69 1.19 41.15
CA ALA A 9 -3.41 0.75 39.96
C ALA A 9 -3.19 -0.75 39.67
N THR A 10 -1.97 -1.26 39.89
CA THR A 10 -1.66 -2.70 39.75
C THR A 10 -2.36 -3.54 40.83
N SER A 11 -2.40 -3.04 42.06
CA SER A 11 -3.14 -3.67 43.15
C SER A 11 -4.65 -3.74 42.86
N ALA A 12 -5.21 -2.64 42.35
CA ALA A 12 -6.62 -2.57 41.92
C ALA A 12 -6.92 -3.55 40.78
N LEU A 13 -6.04 -3.65 39.77
CA LEU A 13 -6.12 -4.65 38.71
C LEU A 13 -6.23 -6.07 39.32
N GLY A 14 -5.31 -6.41 40.23
CA GLY A 14 -5.29 -7.70 40.89
C GLY A 14 -6.57 -8.00 41.69
N GLU A 15 -7.09 -7.02 42.43
CA GLU A 15 -8.32 -7.16 43.21
C GLU A 15 -9.55 -7.42 42.32
N VAL A 16 -9.72 -6.65 41.25
CA VAL A 16 -10.87 -6.79 40.34
C VAL A 16 -10.77 -8.10 39.56
N CYS A 17 -9.58 -8.44 39.02
CA CYS A 17 -9.36 -9.69 38.32
C CYS A 17 -9.66 -10.91 39.21
N LYS A 18 -9.24 -10.90 40.48
CA LYS A 18 -9.53 -11.99 41.42
C LYS A 18 -11.04 -12.21 41.61
N LYS A 19 -11.81 -11.12 41.75
CA LYS A 19 -13.28 -11.18 41.88
C LYS A 19 -13.93 -11.69 40.59
N LYS A 20 -13.56 -11.13 39.43
CA LYS A 20 -14.16 -11.50 38.14
C LYS A 20 -13.82 -12.94 37.72
N LEU A 21 -12.59 -13.40 37.95
CA LEU A 21 -12.15 -14.76 37.63
C LEU A 21 -12.75 -15.84 38.54
N ALA A 22 -13.35 -15.47 39.66
CA ALA A 22 -14.11 -16.38 40.53
C ALA A 22 -15.56 -16.59 40.06
N GLY A 23 -16.07 -15.71 39.19
CA GLY A 23 -17.40 -15.81 38.60
C GLY A 23 -17.47 -16.72 37.37
N PRO A 24 -18.68 -17.03 36.89
CA PRO A 24 -18.86 -17.72 35.61
C PRO A 24 -18.51 -16.78 34.45
N GLY A 25 -17.71 -17.23 33.49
CA GLY A 25 -17.35 -16.46 32.30
C GLY A 25 -16.03 -16.91 31.67
N GLU A 26 -15.76 -16.44 30.45
CA GLU A 26 -14.46 -16.67 29.81
C GLU A 26 -13.36 -15.89 30.56
N ALA A 27 -12.28 -16.58 30.90
CA ALA A 27 -11.21 -16.02 31.74
C ALA A 27 -10.48 -14.82 31.08
N GLU A 28 -10.48 -14.75 29.76
CA GLU A 28 -9.91 -13.63 29.00
C GLU A 28 -10.80 -12.38 29.08
N ALA A 29 -12.11 -12.54 28.85
CA ALA A 29 -13.07 -11.45 29.00
C ALA A 29 -13.10 -10.87 30.43
N ALA A 30 -12.79 -11.70 31.44
CA ALA A 30 -12.75 -11.28 32.84
C ALA A 30 -11.65 -10.24 33.15
N ILE A 31 -10.56 -10.20 32.36
CA ILE A 31 -9.40 -9.32 32.61
C ILE A 31 -9.33 -8.08 31.71
N ARG A 32 -10.16 -8.03 30.65
CA ARG A 32 -10.29 -6.93 29.68
C ARG A 32 -10.61 -5.56 30.32
N ALA A 33 -11.78 -5.41 30.92
CA ALA A 33 -12.16 -4.16 31.58
C ALA A 33 -11.22 -3.72 32.74
N PRO A 34 -10.66 -4.62 33.57
CA PRO A 34 -9.60 -4.27 34.51
C PRO A 34 -8.35 -3.66 33.84
N ILE A 35 -7.94 -4.19 32.69
CA ILE A 35 -6.82 -3.65 31.91
C ILE A 35 -7.15 -2.26 31.34
N GLU A 36 -8.35 -2.05 30.80
CA GLU A 36 -8.79 -0.72 30.35
C GLU A 36 -8.69 0.32 31.47
N THR A 37 -9.10 -0.06 32.69
CA THR A 37 -9.02 0.81 33.87
C THR A 37 -7.57 1.14 34.22
N LEU A 38 -6.66 0.18 34.12
CA LEU A 38 -5.22 0.39 34.31
C LEU A 38 -4.67 1.38 33.27
N LEU A 39 -5.00 1.20 31.99
CA LEU A 39 -4.55 2.10 30.92
C LEU A 39 -5.11 3.52 31.10
N ALA A 40 -6.36 3.66 31.53
CA ALA A 40 -6.94 4.95 31.85
C ALA A 40 -6.22 5.64 33.03
N ALA A 41 -5.84 4.88 34.07
CA ALA A 41 -5.07 5.38 35.19
C ALA A 41 -3.65 5.81 34.76
N ALA A 42 -2.99 5.04 33.89
CA ALA A 42 -1.71 5.43 33.30
C ALA A 42 -1.84 6.70 32.45
N GLY A 43 -2.88 6.82 31.64
CA GLY A 43 -3.21 8.01 30.88
C GLY A 43 -3.34 9.26 31.76
N HIS A 44 -4.16 9.18 32.81
CA HIS A 44 -4.36 10.27 33.75
C HIS A 44 -3.04 10.73 34.40
N ASN A 45 -2.20 9.80 34.85
CA ASN A 45 -0.90 10.13 35.45
C ASN A 45 0.10 10.72 34.45
N LEU A 46 0.05 10.30 33.19
CA LEU A 46 0.89 10.82 32.12
C LEU A 46 0.35 12.11 31.48
N SER A 47 -0.79 12.64 31.96
CA SER A 47 -1.50 13.78 31.36
C SER A 47 -1.91 13.53 29.90
N LEU A 48 -2.35 12.31 29.61
CA LEU A 48 -2.79 11.83 28.31
C LEU A 48 -4.28 11.42 28.36
N SER A 49 -5.04 11.79 27.33
CA SER A 49 -6.41 11.30 27.14
C SER A 49 -6.36 9.94 26.45
N VAL A 50 -6.49 8.86 27.21
CA VAL A 50 -6.41 7.47 26.72
C VAL A 50 -7.83 6.90 26.59
N VAL A 51 -8.19 6.48 25.39
CA VAL A 51 -9.50 5.88 25.07
C VAL A 51 -9.28 4.53 24.40
N PRO A 52 -9.55 3.40 25.09
CA PRO A 52 -9.65 2.10 24.46
C PRO A 52 -10.91 2.03 23.59
N HIS A 53 -10.77 1.55 22.37
CA HIS A 53 -11.88 1.18 21.50
C HIS A 53 -11.89 -0.33 21.35
N ASP A 54 -12.97 -0.96 21.82
CA ASP A 54 -13.24 -2.36 21.52
C ASP A 54 -13.31 -2.53 20.00
N GLU A 55 -12.41 -3.34 19.47
CA GLU A 55 -12.57 -3.84 18.13
C GLU A 55 -13.54 -5.03 18.19
N VAL A 56 -14.48 -5.11 17.25
CA VAL A 56 -15.31 -6.31 17.14
C VAL A 56 -14.36 -7.46 16.82
N SER A 57 -14.10 -8.31 17.81
CA SER A 57 -13.30 -9.52 17.67
C SER A 57 -14.00 -10.46 16.69
N ASP A 58 -13.73 -10.28 15.41
CA ASP A 58 -14.06 -11.24 14.39
C ASP A 58 -13.00 -12.34 14.50
N LYS A 59 -13.30 -13.35 15.34
CA LYS A 59 -12.41 -14.49 15.64
C LYS A 59 -11.90 -15.20 14.37
N ASP A 60 -12.54 -14.97 13.23
CA ASP A 60 -12.13 -15.50 11.93
C ASP A 60 -11.05 -14.66 11.22
N ARG A 61 -10.97 -13.35 11.45
CA ARG A 61 -10.05 -12.45 10.71
C ARG A 61 -8.61 -12.53 11.23
N GLY A 62 -8.42 -12.65 12.54
CA GLY A 62 -7.08 -12.76 13.16
C GLY A 62 -6.14 -11.57 12.91
N VAL A 63 -6.58 -10.51 12.22
CA VAL A 63 -5.82 -9.26 11.98
C VAL A 63 -6.06 -8.26 13.11
N ARG A 64 -7.30 -8.16 13.59
CA ARG A 64 -7.68 -7.12 14.55
C ARG A 64 -7.32 -7.52 15.97
N PRO A 65 -6.50 -6.73 16.67
CA PRO A 65 -6.30 -6.88 18.10
C PRO A 65 -7.59 -6.58 18.86
N ASP A 66 -7.66 -6.99 20.12
CA ASP A 66 -8.86 -6.75 20.95
C ASP A 66 -9.18 -5.26 21.11
N TYR A 67 -8.15 -4.42 21.20
CA TYR A 67 -8.32 -2.97 21.34
C TYR A 67 -7.43 -2.17 20.41
N ALA A 68 -8.01 -1.11 19.85
CA ALA A 68 -7.28 0.06 19.38
C ALA A 68 -7.21 1.10 20.51
N ILE A 69 -6.01 1.55 20.87
CA ILE A 69 -5.79 2.54 21.92
C ILE A 69 -5.57 3.91 21.29
N ARG A 70 -6.49 4.85 21.53
CA ARG A 70 -6.31 6.24 21.12
C ARG A 70 -5.77 7.08 22.26
N VAL A 71 -4.77 7.90 21.95
CA VAL A 71 -4.16 8.86 22.86
C VAL A 71 -4.30 10.25 22.25
N ASN A 72 -4.91 11.17 22.99
CA ASN A 72 -5.15 12.55 22.55
C ASN A 72 -5.84 12.65 21.17
N GLY A 73 -6.70 11.69 20.85
CA GLY A 73 -7.45 11.65 19.59
C GLY A 73 -6.78 10.87 18.45
N ALA A 74 -5.53 10.42 18.58
CA ALA A 74 -4.84 9.64 17.55
C ALA A 74 -4.56 8.20 18.01
N ILE A 75 -4.53 7.21 17.10
CA ILE A 75 -4.28 5.79 17.45
C ILE A 75 -2.82 5.59 17.85
N ALA A 76 -2.54 5.42 19.15
CA ALA A 76 -1.18 5.22 19.65
C ALA A 76 -0.69 3.78 19.45
N GLY A 77 -1.57 2.79 19.48
CA GLY A 77 -1.17 1.39 19.32
C GLY A 77 -2.32 0.45 19.63
N TYR A 78 -2.00 -0.83 19.69
CA TYR A 78 -2.97 -1.90 19.87
C TYR A 78 -2.66 -2.76 21.07
N LEU A 79 -3.71 -3.38 21.60
CA LEU A 79 -3.61 -4.31 22.71
C LEU A 79 -4.33 -5.61 22.36
N GLU A 80 -3.61 -6.71 22.48
CA GLU A 80 -4.12 -8.08 22.39
C GLU A 80 -4.10 -8.73 23.78
N VAL A 81 -5.25 -9.22 24.23
CA VAL A 81 -5.42 -9.79 25.57
C VAL A 81 -5.59 -11.31 25.47
N LYS A 82 -4.75 -12.05 26.17
CA LYS A 82 -4.83 -13.51 26.29
C LYS A 82 -5.39 -13.93 27.64
N LYS A 83 -5.98 -15.13 27.69
CA LYS A 83 -6.40 -15.74 28.96
C LYS A 83 -5.24 -15.75 29.99
N PRO A 84 -5.53 -15.54 31.29
CA PRO A 84 -4.53 -15.59 32.35
C PRO A 84 -3.69 -16.87 32.34
N GLY A 85 -2.36 -16.72 32.43
CA GLY A 85 -1.40 -17.82 32.42
C GLY A 85 -1.11 -18.43 31.04
N ALA A 86 -1.66 -17.87 29.95
CA ALA A 86 -1.23 -18.24 28.61
C ALA A 86 0.20 -17.76 28.33
N THR A 87 0.97 -18.56 27.57
CA THR A 87 2.24 -18.11 27.00
C THR A 87 2.01 -16.92 26.08
N LEU A 88 2.85 -15.90 26.19
CA LEU A 88 2.89 -14.75 25.29
C LEU A 88 4.09 -14.80 24.34
N ASP A 89 4.85 -15.90 24.34
CA ASP A 89 6.03 -16.07 23.53
C ASP A 89 5.69 -16.49 22.10
N PRO A 90 5.92 -15.63 21.09
CA PRO A 90 5.57 -15.93 19.71
C PRO A 90 6.27 -17.16 19.15
N GLU A 91 7.48 -17.49 19.63
CA GLU A 91 8.21 -18.70 19.20
C GLU A 91 7.48 -19.99 19.58
N SER A 92 6.71 -19.94 20.66
CA SER A 92 5.92 -21.07 21.15
C SER A 92 4.52 -21.16 20.52
N PHE A 93 4.11 -20.17 19.71
CA PHE A 93 2.77 -20.13 19.15
C PHE A 93 2.59 -21.17 18.05
N THR A 94 1.40 -21.78 18.04
CA THR A 94 0.99 -22.76 17.03
C THR A 94 -0.46 -22.49 16.60
N GLY A 95 -0.87 -23.07 15.47
CA GLY A 95 -2.27 -23.04 15.02
C GLY A 95 -2.82 -21.63 14.89
N HIS A 96 -3.93 -21.35 15.59
CA HIS A 96 -4.60 -20.05 15.55
C HIS A 96 -3.74 -18.90 16.08
N ASN A 97 -3.05 -19.09 17.22
CA ASN A 97 -2.22 -18.04 17.82
C ASN A 97 -1.05 -17.64 16.91
N LEU A 98 -0.45 -18.61 16.21
CA LEU A 98 0.62 -18.32 15.26
C LEU A 98 0.12 -17.51 14.07
N ARG A 99 -1.04 -17.88 13.50
CA ARG A 99 -1.65 -17.11 12.40
C ARG A 99 -2.01 -15.70 12.82
N GLN A 100 -2.53 -15.53 14.04
CA GLN A 100 -2.85 -14.22 14.59
C GLN A 100 -1.59 -13.37 14.77
N TRP A 101 -0.54 -13.93 15.39
CA TRP A 101 0.74 -13.24 15.54
C TRP A 101 1.35 -12.84 14.18
N GLN A 102 1.34 -13.74 13.20
CA GLN A 102 1.85 -13.46 11.85
C GLN A 102 1.14 -12.29 11.18
N ARG A 103 -0.14 -12.06 11.52
CA ARG A 103 -0.93 -10.92 11.03
C ARG A 103 -0.65 -9.67 11.86
N GLN A 104 -0.71 -9.75 13.18
CA GLN A 104 -0.59 -8.59 14.07
C GLN A 104 0.84 -8.04 14.20
N ARG A 105 1.88 -8.84 13.97
CA ARG A 105 3.28 -8.40 14.07
C ARG A 105 3.65 -7.23 13.15
N ASP A 106 2.87 -6.99 12.09
CA ASP A 106 3.07 -5.86 11.17
C ASP A 106 2.58 -4.52 11.76
N LEU A 107 1.92 -4.53 12.93
CA LEU A 107 1.52 -3.32 13.63
C LEU A 107 2.75 -2.57 14.20
N PRO A 108 2.76 -1.24 14.11
CA PRO A 108 3.92 -0.44 14.50
C PRO A 108 4.11 -0.32 16.02
N ASN A 109 3.03 -0.52 16.79
CA ASN A 109 3.04 -0.45 18.25
C ASN A 109 1.95 -1.38 18.84
N LEU A 110 2.36 -2.49 19.44
CA LEU A 110 1.47 -3.59 19.84
C LEU A 110 1.85 -4.15 21.20
N ILE A 111 0.90 -4.25 22.12
CA ILE A 111 1.06 -4.98 23.38
C ILE A 111 0.35 -6.32 23.30
N TYR A 112 1.04 -7.38 23.74
CA TYR A 112 0.41 -8.63 24.17
C TYR A 112 0.44 -8.73 25.70
N THR A 113 -0.69 -9.11 26.30
CA THR A 113 -0.75 -9.34 27.74
C THR A 113 -1.69 -10.49 28.13
N ASN A 114 -1.34 -11.21 29.19
CA ASN A 114 -2.25 -12.14 29.90
C ASN A 114 -2.69 -11.59 31.26
N GLY A 115 -2.45 -10.28 31.48
CA GLY A 115 -2.70 -9.53 32.71
C GLY A 115 -1.60 -9.66 33.79
N THR A 116 -0.71 -10.65 33.72
CA THR A 116 0.48 -10.78 34.60
C THR A 116 1.80 -10.64 33.88
N GLU A 117 1.84 -10.93 32.59
CA GLU A 117 2.98 -10.71 31.71
C GLU A 117 2.57 -9.71 30.63
N TRP A 118 3.47 -8.80 30.29
CA TRP A 118 3.27 -7.74 29.31
C TRP A 118 4.47 -7.68 28.37
N ARG A 119 4.21 -7.69 27.07
CA ARG A 119 5.23 -7.59 26.03
C ARG A 119 4.85 -6.49 25.05
N LEU A 120 5.77 -5.56 24.81
CA LEU A 120 5.63 -4.49 23.85
C LEU A 120 6.41 -4.86 22.58
N TYR A 121 5.76 -4.73 21.42
CA TYR A 121 6.37 -5.01 20.12
C TYR A 121 6.23 -3.81 19.18
N ASN A 122 7.30 -3.50 18.45
CA ASN A 122 7.28 -2.57 17.32
C ASN A 122 7.68 -3.34 16.06
N HIS A 123 6.81 -3.41 15.06
CA HIS A 123 7.05 -4.15 13.81
C HIS A 123 7.49 -5.61 14.05
N GLY A 124 6.93 -6.24 15.09
CA GLY A 124 7.21 -7.62 15.45
C GLY A 124 8.49 -7.83 16.26
N GLU A 125 9.29 -6.77 16.49
CA GLU A 125 10.46 -6.80 17.35
C GLU A 125 10.07 -6.48 18.80
N LEU A 126 10.51 -7.30 19.75
CA LEU A 126 10.26 -7.09 21.17
C LEU A 126 11.05 -5.87 21.67
N ILE A 127 10.36 -4.93 22.31
CA ILE A 127 10.95 -3.73 22.90
C ILE A 127 11.16 -3.94 24.39
N GLY A 128 12.44 -4.03 24.80
CA GLY A 128 12.82 -4.36 26.17
C GLY A 128 12.59 -5.83 26.51
N ASP A 129 12.67 -6.16 27.81
CA ASP A 129 12.38 -7.50 28.31
C ASP A 129 10.88 -7.65 28.64
N PRO A 130 10.33 -8.88 28.61
CA PRO A 130 8.96 -9.12 29.05
C PRO A 130 8.76 -8.70 30.52
N VAL A 131 7.79 -7.82 30.76
CA VAL A 131 7.49 -7.29 32.09
C VAL A 131 6.56 -8.25 32.82
N HIS A 132 6.94 -8.61 34.05
CA HIS A 132 6.19 -9.55 34.88
C HIS A 132 5.69 -8.90 36.16
N LEU A 133 4.37 -8.93 36.36
CA LEU A 133 3.75 -8.54 37.61
C LEU A 133 4.01 -9.61 38.68
N SER A 134 4.34 -9.15 39.88
CA SER A 134 4.68 -9.98 41.03
C SER A 134 3.50 -10.10 42.01
N GLY A 135 3.59 -11.01 42.97
CA GLY A 135 2.56 -11.21 44.00
C GLY A 135 1.60 -12.38 43.75
N GLY A 136 1.82 -13.14 42.66
CA GLY A 136 1.13 -14.40 42.36
C GLY A 136 0.21 -14.31 41.14
N THR A 137 -0.66 -15.31 40.97
CA THR A 137 -1.58 -15.38 39.82
C THR A 137 -2.77 -14.43 40.01
N LEU A 138 -3.39 -13.96 38.92
CA LEU A 138 -4.58 -13.09 38.98
C LEU A 138 -5.77 -13.69 39.75
N ARG A 139 -5.82 -15.03 39.89
CA ARG A 139 -6.85 -15.73 40.68
C ARG A 139 -6.61 -15.65 42.19
N THR A 140 -5.37 -15.40 42.62
CA THR A 140 -4.96 -15.53 44.03
C THR A 140 -4.42 -14.23 44.61
N ALA A 141 -3.62 -13.49 43.83
CA ALA A 141 -2.89 -12.29 44.25
C ALA A 141 -3.81 -11.25 44.88
N GLY A 142 -4.91 -10.88 44.21
CA GLY A 142 -5.78 -9.80 44.67
C GLY A 142 -4.97 -8.50 44.88
N PRO A 143 -5.09 -7.81 46.02
CA PRO A 143 -4.36 -6.57 46.29
C PRO A 143 -2.85 -6.76 46.53
N LYS A 144 -2.35 -8.00 46.53
CA LYS A 144 -0.91 -8.29 46.62
C LYS A 144 -0.20 -8.21 45.27
N LEU A 145 -0.94 -8.05 44.17
CA LEU A 145 -0.34 -7.88 42.85
C LEU A 145 0.45 -6.57 42.82
N THR A 146 1.70 -6.64 42.34
CA THR A 146 2.63 -5.50 42.30
C THR A 146 3.45 -5.53 41.02
N CYS A 147 4.18 -4.46 40.73
CA CYS A 147 4.99 -4.29 39.52
C CYS A 147 6.40 -3.78 39.85
N GLY A 148 7.30 -3.86 38.87
CA GLY A 148 8.59 -3.17 38.89
C GLY A 148 8.54 -1.81 38.18
N ASP A 149 9.69 -1.13 38.15
CA ASP A 149 9.87 0.15 37.45
C ASP A 149 9.77 -0.01 35.92
N ASP A 150 10.12 -1.19 35.43
CA ASP A 150 10.02 -1.64 34.04
C ASP A 150 8.59 -1.53 33.48
N PHE A 151 7.58 -1.71 34.32
CA PHE A 151 6.19 -1.59 33.89
C PHE A 151 5.79 -0.15 33.54
N GLU A 152 6.28 0.83 34.30
CA GLU A 152 6.05 2.25 33.99
C GLU A 152 6.71 2.64 32.67
N VAL A 153 7.92 2.13 32.42
CA VAL A 153 8.66 2.34 31.16
C VAL A 153 7.88 1.76 29.97
N LEU A 154 7.37 0.53 30.09
CA LEU A 154 6.57 -0.12 29.05
C LEU A 154 5.30 0.67 28.74
N LEU A 155 4.51 1.02 29.76
CA LEU A 155 3.25 1.76 29.58
C LEU A 155 3.51 3.16 28.99
N THR A 156 4.56 3.84 29.45
CA THR A 156 4.94 5.16 28.93
C THR A 156 5.38 5.07 27.48
N GLY A 157 6.22 4.09 27.13
CA GLY A 157 6.68 3.86 25.76
C GLY A 157 5.53 3.58 24.80
N PHE A 158 4.57 2.75 25.23
CA PHE A 158 3.39 2.44 24.43
C PHE A 158 2.45 3.65 24.27
N LEU A 159 2.09 4.34 25.36
CA LEU A 159 1.11 5.43 25.34
C LEU A 159 1.65 6.71 24.71
N LYS A 160 2.97 6.93 24.71
CA LYS A 160 3.62 8.08 24.07
C LYS A 160 4.19 7.75 22.70
N TRP A 161 3.86 6.59 22.13
CA TRP A 161 4.30 6.25 20.78
C TRP A 161 3.78 7.27 19.75
N ASP A 162 4.67 7.64 18.86
CA ASP A 162 4.41 8.49 17.70
C ASP A 162 5.23 7.97 16.52
N PRO A 163 4.74 8.07 15.27
CA PRO A 163 5.54 7.72 14.10
C PRO A 163 6.86 8.50 14.11
N ILE A 164 7.94 7.83 13.77
CA ILE A 164 9.24 8.49 13.58
C ILE A 164 9.17 9.48 12.41
N ASP A 165 9.98 10.53 12.44
CA ASP A 165 10.11 11.44 11.29
C ASP A 165 10.65 10.67 10.07
N ILE A 166 9.79 10.43 9.08
CA ILE A 166 10.16 9.70 7.87
C ILE A 166 10.79 10.68 6.88
N THR A 167 12.12 10.66 6.82
CA THR A 167 12.94 11.58 6.01
C THR A 167 13.73 10.90 4.89
N GLY A 168 13.57 9.58 4.73
CA GLY A 168 14.25 8.82 3.67
C GLY A 168 13.50 7.56 3.27
N VAL A 169 13.87 7.02 2.10
CA VAL A 169 13.21 5.86 1.45
C VAL A 169 13.19 4.61 2.33
N ILE A 170 14.31 4.32 3.00
CA ILE A 170 14.42 3.10 3.83
C ILE A 170 13.44 3.17 5.00
N ALA A 171 13.38 4.31 5.70
CA ALA A 171 12.43 4.52 6.78
C ALA A 171 10.99 4.45 6.24
N LEU A 172 10.70 5.11 5.12
CA LEU A 172 9.38 5.10 4.51
C LEU A 172 8.90 3.68 4.20
N VAL A 173 9.75 2.87 3.57
CA VAL A 173 9.41 1.48 3.23
C VAL A 173 9.19 0.65 4.49
N ARG A 174 10.07 0.77 5.49
CA ARG A 174 9.96 0.02 6.74
C ARG A 174 8.63 0.27 7.45
N GLU A 175 8.15 1.52 7.40
CA GLU A 175 6.90 1.90 8.04
C GLU A 175 5.66 1.56 7.20
N VAL A 176 5.73 1.70 5.88
CA VAL A 176 4.55 1.57 4.99
C VAL A 176 4.31 0.13 4.52
N ALA A 177 5.36 -0.65 4.24
CA ALA A 177 5.21 -2.00 3.70
C ALA A 177 4.44 -2.97 4.64
N PRO A 178 4.70 -2.99 5.97
CA PRO A 178 3.91 -3.81 6.90
C PRO A 178 2.42 -3.43 6.91
N LEU A 179 2.12 -2.12 6.91
CA LEU A 179 0.73 -1.64 6.88
C LEU A 179 0.02 -2.00 5.56
N CYS A 180 0.73 -1.98 4.44
CA CYS A 180 0.19 -2.45 3.17
C CYS A 180 -0.13 -3.97 3.22
N ARG A 181 0.70 -4.78 3.90
CA ARG A 181 0.41 -6.22 4.11
C ARG A 181 -0.81 -6.43 5.00
N LEU A 182 -0.97 -5.62 6.05
CA LEU A 182 -2.17 -5.64 6.90
C LEU A 182 -3.42 -5.37 6.06
N LEU A 183 -3.40 -4.31 5.24
CA LEU A 183 -4.53 -3.95 4.39
C LEU A 183 -4.88 -5.08 3.41
N ARG A 184 -3.86 -5.70 2.79
CA ARG A 184 -4.05 -6.89 1.95
C ARG A 184 -4.74 -8.02 2.72
N GLY A 185 -4.29 -8.30 3.94
CA GLY A 185 -4.86 -9.35 4.79
C GLY A 185 -6.34 -9.09 5.08
N GLU A 186 -6.69 -7.86 5.43
CA GLU A 186 -8.10 -7.51 5.70
C GLU A 186 -8.97 -7.63 4.44
N VAL A 187 -8.43 -7.23 3.29
CA VAL A 187 -9.10 -7.33 1.99
C VAL A 187 -9.43 -8.79 1.65
N LEU A 188 -8.49 -9.71 1.88
CA LEU A 188 -8.72 -11.15 1.73
C LEU A 188 -9.79 -11.67 2.69
N ASP A 189 -9.72 -11.29 3.97
CA ASP A 189 -10.69 -11.74 4.96
C ASP A 189 -12.11 -11.27 4.63
N GLN A 190 -12.24 -10.05 4.09
CA GLN A 190 -13.53 -9.52 3.66
C GLN A 190 -14.09 -10.34 2.48
N LEU A 191 -13.26 -10.71 1.51
CA LEU A 191 -13.66 -11.58 0.40
C LEU A 191 -14.07 -12.97 0.90
N ASP A 192 -13.30 -13.56 1.81
CA ASP A 192 -13.61 -14.86 2.39
C ASP A 192 -14.92 -14.84 3.18
N LYS A 193 -15.18 -13.75 3.92
CA LYS A 193 -16.44 -13.55 4.66
C LYS A 193 -17.64 -13.46 3.71
N GLU A 194 -17.55 -12.64 2.67
CA GLU A 194 -18.62 -12.48 1.70
C GLU A 194 -18.84 -13.78 0.90
N THR A 195 -17.77 -14.50 0.56
CA THR A 195 -17.82 -15.83 -0.07
C THR A 195 -18.56 -16.84 0.81
N ARG A 196 -18.25 -16.89 2.11
CA ARG A 196 -18.95 -17.75 3.08
C ARG A 196 -20.42 -17.35 3.24
N ALA A 197 -20.73 -16.05 3.26
CA ALA A 197 -22.09 -15.57 3.33
C ALA A 197 -22.92 -15.99 2.09
N ILE A 198 -22.34 -15.89 0.89
CA ILE A 198 -22.97 -16.36 -0.36
C ILE A 198 -23.21 -17.87 -0.28
N ALA A 199 -22.22 -18.65 0.14
CA ALA A 199 -22.36 -20.10 0.31
C ALA A 199 -23.45 -20.47 1.33
N ALA A 200 -23.70 -19.62 2.34
CA ALA A 200 -24.77 -19.77 3.31
C ALA A 200 -26.14 -19.24 2.82
N GLY A 201 -26.25 -18.78 1.57
CA GLY A 201 -27.51 -18.35 0.95
C GLY A 201 -27.74 -16.83 0.92
N ALA A 202 -26.75 -16.01 1.29
CA ALA A 202 -26.84 -14.56 1.11
C ALA A 202 -26.84 -14.21 -0.39
N ARG A 203 -27.51 -13.11 -0.75
CA ARG A 203 -27.52 -12.63 -2.14
C ARG A 203 -26.16 -12.05 -2.50
N GLU A 204 -25.62 -12.45 -3.65
CA GLU A 204 -24.37 -11.90 -4.19
C GLU A 204 -24.46 -10.38 -4.42
N SER A 205 -25.63 -9.87 -4.84
CA SER A 205 -25.86 -8.43 -5.01
C SER A 205 -25.81 -7.63 -3.70
N ALA A 206 -25.87 -8.30 -2.55
CA ALA A 206 -25.71 -7.69 -1.23
C ALA A 206 -24.27 -7.78 -0.70
N GLN A 207 -23.33 -8.35 -1.48
CA GLN A 207 -21.92 -8.47 -1.15
C GLN A 207 -21.11 -7.40 -1.91
N PRO A 208 -20.86 -6.23 -1.31
CA PRO A 208 -20.29 -5.09 -2.01
C PRO A 208 -18.85 -5.34 -2.47
N PHE A 209 -18.06 -6.08 -1.70
CA PHE A 209 -16.64 -6.27 -1.97
C PHE A 209 -16.40 -7.37 -3.01
N HIS A 210 -17.23 -8.42 -3.02
CA HIS A 210 -17.26 -9.43 -4.08
C HIS A 210 -17.68 -8.82 -5.43
N GLY A 211 -18.69 -7.95 -5.42
CA GLY A 211 -19.09 -7.17 -6.59
C GLY A 211 -17.94 -6.30 -7.12
N LEU A 212 -17.26 -5.59 -6.22
CA LEU A 212 -16.09 -4.79 -6.55
C LEU A 212 -14.96 -5.63 -7.15
N ALA A 213 -14.59 -6.73 -6.49
CA ALA A 213 -13.50 -7.61 -6.94
C ALA A 213 -13.80 -8.19 -8.32
N ARG A 214 -15.03 -8.66 -8.55
CA ARG A 214 -15.48 -9.14 -9.86
C ARG A 214 -15.33 -8.05 -10.93
N ASP A 215 -15.79 -6.85 -10.63
CA ASP A 215 -15.81 -5.77 -11.60
C ASP A 215 -14.38 -5.25 -11.90
N TRP A 216 -13.53 -5.17 -10.87
CA TRP A 216 -12.11 -4.82 -11.01
C TRP A 216 -11.36 -5.87 -11.84
N ARG A 217 -11.60 -7.16 -11.60
CA ARG A 217 -11.06 -8.26 -12.42
C ARG A 217 -11.51 -8.14 -13.87
N ALA A 218 -12.81 -8.00 -14.11
CA ALA A 218 -13.35 -7.88 -15.47
C ALA A 218 -12.75 -6.68 -16.25
N LEU A 219 -12.39 -5.61 -15.53
CA LEU A 219 -11.88 -4.39 -16.12
C LEU A 219 -10.37 -4.38 -16.33
N LEU A 220 -9.61 -4.92 -15.38
CA LEU A 220 -8.16 -4.76 -15.30
C LEU A 220 -7.44 -6.11 -15.39
N PHE A 221 -7.91 -7.12 -14.67
CA PHE A 221 -7.24 -8.42 -14.54
C PHE A 221 -8.23 -9.61 -14.60
N PRO A 222 -8.71 -10.00 -15.79
CA PRO A 222 -9.77 -11.01 -15.91
C PRO A 222 -9.41 -12.39 -15.34
N THR A 223 -8.11 -12.67 -15.23
CA THR A 223 -7.56 -13.93 -14.72
C THR A 223 -7.05 -13.84 -13.27
N ALA A 224 -7.17 -12.67 -12.62
CA ALA A 224 -6.68 -12.50 -11.24
C ALA A 224 -7.55 -13.26 -10.23
N ASP A 225 -6.91 -13.98 -9.32
CA ASP A 225 -7.55 -14.59 -8.16
C ASP A 225 -7.74 -13.58 -7.01
N ASP A 226 -8.22 -14.03 -5.85
CA ASP A 226 -8.40 -13.19 -4.65
C ASP A 226 -7.10 -12.62 -4.12
N LYS A 227 -5.98 -13.36 -4.24
CA LYS A 227 -4.67 -12.90 -3.77
C LYS A 227 -4.13 -11.78 -4.64
N VAL A 228 -4.16 -11.96 -5.96
CA VAL A 228 -3.69 -10.96 -6.92
C VAL A 228 -4.55 -9.70 -6.84
N PHE A 229 -5.87 -9.84 -6.71
CA PHE A 229 -6.74 -8.68 -6.50
C PHE A 229 -6.41 -7.97 -5.19
N ALA A 230 -6.26 -8.69 -4.08
CA ALA A 230 -5.98 -8.10 -2.78
C ALA A 230 -4.63 -7.37 -2.73
N ASP A 231 -3.59 -7.97 -3.31
CA ASP A 231 -2.27 -7.34 -3.50
C ASP A 231 -2.41 -6.03 -4.28
N GLY A 232 -3.04 -6.08 -5.46
CA GLY A 232 -3.18 -4.93 -6.34
C GLY A 232 -3.99 -3.81 -5.69
N TYR A 233 -5.06 -4.16 -4.98
CA TYR A 233 -5.91 -3.19 -4.29
C TYR A 233 -5.18 -2.52 -3.12
N ALA A 234 -4.51 -3.29 -2.25
CA ALA A 234 -3.77 -2.75 -1.11
C ALA A 234 -2.62 -1.83 -1.56
N GLN A 235 -1.90 -2.22 -2.62
CA GLN A 235 -0.86 -1.39 -3.22
C GLN A 235 -1.46 -0.10 -3.82
N ALA A 236 -2.56 -0.19 -4.57
CA ALA A 236 -3.21 0.99 -5.16
C ALA A 236 -3.58 2.03 -4.10
N VAL A 237 -4.18 1.60 -2.99
CA VAL A 237 -4.56 2.48 -1.87
C VAL A 237 -3.32 3.11 -1.23
N THR A 238 -2.30 2.30 -0.97
CA THR A 238 -1.07 2.75 -0.31
C THR A 238 -0.33 3.78 -1.15
N PHE A 239 -0.14 3.51 -2.44
CA PHE A 239 0.52 4.45 -3.35
C PHE A 239 -0.36 5.68 -3.68
N ALA A 240 -1.69 5.56 -3.66
CA ALA A 240 -2.56 6.72 -3.77
C ALA A 240 -2.39 7.69 -2.60
N LEU A 241 -2.22 7.18 -1.38
CA LEU A 241 -1.93 8.01 -0.20
C LEU A 241 -0.54 8.66 -0.27
N LEU A 242 0.47 7.92 -0.74
CA LEU A 242 1.80 8.48 -0.98
C LEU A 242 1.75 9.59 -2.04
N LEU A 243 1.08 9.36 -3.16
CA LEU A 243 0.87 10.37 -4.21
C LEU A 243 0.15 11.61 -3.69
N ALA A 244 -0.88 11.43 -2.86
CA ALA A 244 -1.55 12.56 -2.23
C ALA A 244 -0.57 13.42 -1.40
N ARG A 245 0.37 12.80 -0.67
CA ARG A 245 1.42 13.54 0.03
C ARG A 245 2.37 14.26 -0.92
N THR A 246 2.72 13.66 -2.06
CA THR A 246 3.62 14.31 -3.02
C THR A 246 3.01 15.55 -3.66
N GLU A 247 1.69 15.57 -3.79
CA GLU A 247 0.90 16.71 -4.28
C GLU A 247 0.53 17.71 -3.17
N ASN A 248 1.10 17.57 -1.98
CA ASN A 248 0.80 18.41 -0.80
C ASN A 248 -0.69 18.37 -0.38
N ILE A 249 -1.38 17.26 -0.64
CA ILE A 249 -2.72 17.03 -0.10
C ILE A 249 -2.57 16.62 1.37
N ASP A 250 -3.29 17.31 2.24
CA ASP A 250 -3.38 16.94 3.65
C ASP A 250 -4.31 15.73 3.83
N ILE A 251 -3.72 14.55 3.91
CA ILE A 251 -4.45 13.29 4.12
C ILE A 251 -4.89 13.08 5.57
N THR A 252 -4.34 13.85 6.52
CA THR A 252 -4.63 13.70 7.96
C THR A 252 -5.85 14.49 8.37
N ALA A 253 -6.06 15.66 7.74
CA ALA A 253 -7.24 16.49 7.95
C ALA A 253 -8.41 16.13 7.01
N SER A 254 -8.11 15.65 5.79
CA SER A 254 -9.13 15.24 4.83
C SER A 254 -9.56 13.78 5.03
N GLY A 255 -10.85 13.48 4.85
CA GLY A 255 -11.30 12.10 4.74
C GLY A 255 -10.78 11.44 3.46
N LEU A 256 -10.57 10.12 3.48
CA LEU A 256 -10.10 9.35 2.31
C LEU A 256 -10.93 9.58 1.03
N HIS A 257 -12.24 9.82 1.18
CA HIS A 257 -13.12 10.15 0.06
C HIS A 257 -12.71 11.47 -0.60
N GLU A 258 -12.42 12.50 0.21
CA GLU A 258 -11.98 13.81 -0.27
C GLU A 258 -10.60 13.74 -0.93
N VAL A 259 -9.68 12.95 -0.36
CA VAL A 259 -8.39 12.65 -1.00
C VAL A 259 -8.61 12.01 -2.37
N GLY A 260 -9.49 11.02 -2.45
CA GLY A 260 -9.89 10.40 -3.71
C GLY A 260 -10.48 11.40 -4.71
N VAL A 261 -11.34 12.32 -4.27
CA VAL A 261 -11.92 13.38 -5.13
C VAL A 261 -10.84 14.31 -5.67
N LYS A 262 -9.89 14.75 -4.84
CA LYS A 262 -8.77 15.61 -5.27
C LYS A 262 -7.90 14.93 -6.33
N LEU A 263 -7.66 13.63 -6.18
CA LEU A 263 -6.91 12.82 -7.15
C LEU A 263 -7.69 12.47 -8.43
N ALA A 264 -9.03 12.57 -8.44
CA ALA A 264 -9.87 12.03 -9.52
C ALA A 264 -9.60 12.64 -10.90
N GLY A 265 -9.16 13.90 -10.95
CA GLY A 265 -8.88 14.61 -12.20
C GLY A 265 -7.71 14.00 -12.98
N GLN A 266 -6.58 13.79 -12.30
CA GLN A 266 -5.31 13.39 -12.91
C GLN A 266 -4.96 11.91 -12.67
N HIS A 267 -5.56 11.28 -11.66
CA HIS A 267 -5.18 9.95 -11.14
C HIS A 267 -6.38 9.02 -10.97
N SER A 268 -7.14 8.84 -12.06
CA SER A 268 -8.47 8.19 -12.05
C SER A 268 -8.54 6.81 -11.38
N LEU A 269 -7.51 5.96 -11.52
CA LEU A 269 -7.53 4.60 -10.98
C LEU A 269 -7.21 4.55 -9.48
N MET A 270 -6.18 5.26 -9.04
CA MET A 270 -5.83 5.41 -7.62
C MET A 270 -6.91 6.15 -6.84
N SER A 271 -7.46 7.21 -7.42
CA SER A 271 -8.65 7.90 -6.90
C SER A 271 -9.80 6.93 -6.65
N ARG A 272 -10.09 6.05 -7.61
CA ARG A 272 -11.20 5.11 -7.47
C ARG A 272 -10.94 4.06 -6.39
N ALA A 273 -9.70 3.56 -6.26
CA ALA A 273 -9.32 2.65 -5.18
C ALA A 273 -9.64 3.26 -3.80
N LEU A 274 -9.32 4.54 -3.60
CA LEU A 274 -9.64 5.28 -2.37
C LEU A 274 -11.13 5.50 -2.15
N GLN A 275 -11.89 5.89 -3.17
CA GLN A 275 -13.34 6.14 -3.05
C GLN A 275 -14.12 4.85 -2.71
N LEU A 276 -13.71 3.72 -3.27
CA LEU A 276 -14.37 2.43 -3.01
C LEU A 276 -14.19 1.96 -1.56
N LEU A 277 -13.04 2.26 -0.94
CA LEU A 277 -12.83 2.01 0.48
C LEU A 277 -13.81 2.80 1.36
N THR A 278 -14.08 4.06 1.00
CA THR A 278 -14.90 4.96 1.81
C THR A 278 -16.38 4.69 1.70
N ASP A 279 -16.86 4.34 0.51
CA ASP A 279 -18.29 4.32 0.22
C ASP A 279 -18.97 3.01 0.70
N TYR A 280 -18.20 1.94 0.92
CA TYR A 280 -18.74 0.61 1.22
C TYR A 280 -18.15 -0.07 2.45
N VAL A 281 -16.97 0.33 2.94
CA VAL A 281 -16.21 -0.52 3.90
C VAL A 281 -15.52 0.24 5.03
N ALA A 282 -15.89 1.51 5.23
CA ALA A 282 -15.24 2.41 6.18
C ALA A 282 -15.25 1.94 7.65
N ALA A 283 -16.12 1.01 8.05
CA ALA A 283 -16.09 0.47 9.41
C ALA A 283 -15.07 -0.67 9.56
N ASP A 284 -14.87 -1.48 8.51
CA ASP A 284 -14.12 -2.73 8.61
C ASP A 284 -12.63 -2.59 8.27
N PHE A 285 -12.22 -1.53 7.57
CA PHE A 285 -10.81 -1.25 7.29
C PHE A 285 -10.29 0.00 8.01
N ARG A 286 -11.16 0.65 8.81
CA ARG A 286 -10.87 1.96 9.41
C ARG A 286 -9.52 2.01 10.11
N VAL A 287 -9.25 0.96 10.85
CA VAL A 287 -8.10 0.82 11.73
C VAL A 287 -6.79 0.86 10.94
N THR A 288 -6.63 -0.04 9.98
CA THR A 288 -5.44 -0.10 9.12
C THR A 288 -5.29 1.16 8.28
N LEU A 289 -6.40 1.72 7.81
CA LEU A 289 -6.41 2.96 7.04
C LEU A 289 -6.01 4.18 7.87
N ASP A 290 -6.52 4.32 9.09
CA ASP A 290 -6.15 5.40 10.01
C ASP A 290 -4.65 5.32 10.35
N LEU A 291 -4.09 4.12 10.50
CA LEU A 291 -2.63 3.93 10.64
C LEU A 291 -1.86 4.34 9.39
N LEU A 292 -2.28 3.89 8.21
CA LEU A 292 -1.66 4.26 6.93
C LEU A 292 -1.65 5.79 6.77
N VAL A 293 -2.78 6.45 7.05
CA VAL A 293 -2.91 7.91 7.01
C VAL A 293 -1.99 8.57 8.03
N ARG A 294 -1.93 8.07 9.27
CA ARG A 294 -1.06 8.63 10.32
C ARG A 294 0.42 8.51 9.95
N VAL A 295 0.85 7.32 9.52
CA VAL A 295 2.25 7.04 9.16
C VAL A 295 2.66 7.79 7.89
N ILE A 296 1.85 7.74 6.83
CA ILE A 296 2.13 8.46 5.58
C ILE A 296 2.04 9.98 5.80
N GLY A 297 1.20 10.44 6.73
CA GLY A 297 1.09 11.84 7.13
C GLY A 297 2.37 12.40 7.76
N ALA A 298 3.12 11.56 8.50
CA ALA A 298 4.40 11.92 9.13
C ALA A 298 5.58 11.97 8.15
N VAL A 299 5.36 11.71 6.86
CA VAL A 299 6.40 11.73 5.84
C VAL A 299 6.78 13.17 5.46
N ASP A 300 8.04 13.51 5.68
CA ASP A 300 8.67 14.74 5.17
C ASP A 300 9.15 14.48 3.74
N TRP A 301 8.22 14.65 2.82
CA TRP A 301 8.43 14.31 1.44
C TRP A 301 9.54 15.11 0.73
N PRO A 302 9.68 16.43 0.95
CA PRO A 302 10.84 17.18 0.44
C PRO A 302 12.19 16.59 0.87
N LYS A 303 12.32 16.13 2.12
CA LYS A 303 13.55 15.47 2.58
C LYS A 303 13.76 14.09 1.96
N VAL A 304 12.68 13.31 1.80
CA VAL A 304 12.75 12.02 1.10
C VAL A 304 13.26 12.20 -0.33
N ARG A 305 12.81 13.26 -1.03
CA ARG A 305 13.28 13.59 -2.39
C ARG A 305 14.71 14.09 -2.47
N ALA A 306 15.22 14.75 -1.43
CA ALA A 306 16.54 15.40 -1.44
C ALA A 306 17.72 14.41 -1.66
N GLY A 307 17.47 13.09 -1.64
CA GLY A 307 18.49 12.05 -1.72
C GLY A 307 18.95 11.59 -3.11
N ASN A 308 18.10 11.59 -4.16
CA ASN A 308 18.49 11.24 -5.56
C ASN A 308 17.29 11.29 -6.55
N ARG A 309 17.55 11.38 -7.86
CA ARG A 309 16.54 11.19 -8.94
C ARG A 309 15.97 9.77 -8.99
N ASP A 310 16.75 8.76 -8.57
CA ASP A 310 16.34 7.34 -8.50
C ASP A 310 15.63 6.94 -7.20
N THR A 311 15.34 7.89 -6.31
CA THR A 311 14.71 7.67 -4.99
C THR A 311 13.45 6.81 -5.10
N TYR A 312 12.64 7.03 -6.12
CA TYR A 312 11.40 6.30 -6.37
C TYR A 312 11.57 4.87 -6.89
N LEU A 313 12.61 4.65 -7.68
CA LEU A 313 12.92 3.32 -8.15
C LEU A 313 13.36 2.46 -6.96
N HIS A 314 14.31 2.96 -6.18
CA HIS A 314 14.74 2.31 -4.96
C HIS A 314 13.58 2.17 -3.97
N LEU A 315 12.66 3.14 -3.92
CA LEU A 315 11.44 3.05 -3.11
C LEU A 315 10.63 1.82 -3.47
N TYR A 316 10.32 1.60 -4.75
CA TYR A 316 9.50 0.44 -5.11
C TYR A 316 10.22 -0.89 -4.96
N GLU A 317 11.49 -0.98 -5.34
CA GLU A 317 12.27 -2.22 -5.19
C GLU A 317 12.42 -2.63 -3.72
N ARG A 318 12.71 -1.64 -2.86
CA ARG A 318 12.79 -1.84 -1.42
C ARG A 318 11.40 -2.16 -0.86
N PHE A 319 10.37 -1.45 -1.31
CA PHE A 319 8.99 -1.73 -0.94
C PHE A 319 8.61 -3.16 -1.24
N LEU A 320 8.81 -3.65 -2.47
CA LEU A 320 8.52 -5.06 -2.80
C LEU A 320 9.38 -6.03 -1.99
N GLY A 321 10.65 -5.68 -1.75
CA GLY A 321 11.54 -6.48 -0.92
C GLY A 321 11.03 -6.67 0.51
N GLU A 322 10.53 -5.61 1.14
CA GLU A 322 9.94 -5.68 2.46
C GLU A 322 8.52 -6.26 2.42
N TYR A 323 7.67 -5.80 1.49
CA TYR A 323 6.25 -6.14 1.36
C TYR A 323 6.03 -7.62 1.04
N ASP A 324 6.64 -8.12 -0.04
CA ASP A 324 6.47 -9.50 -0.51
C ASP A 324 7.70 -9.96 -1.32
N PRO A 325 8.68 -10.61 -0.64
CA PRO A 325 9.92 -11.08 -1.27
C PRO A 325 9.71 -12.09 -2.40
N ASP A 326 8.62 -12.85 -2.36
CA ASP A 326 8.32 -13.86 -3.38
C ASP A 326 7.66 -13.21 -4.59
N LEU A 327 6.75 -12.24 -4.37
CA LEU A 327 6.25 -11.38 -5.43
C LEU A 327 7.41 -10.64 -6.12
N ARG A 328 8.41 -10.15 -5.39
CA ARG A 328 9.61 -9.52 -5.97
C ARG A 328 10.39 -10.46 -6.90
N LYS A 329 10.49 -11.75 -6.55
CA LYS A 329 11.15 -12.76 -7.41
C LYS A 329 10.28 -13.10 -8.62
N LEU A 330 8.98 -13.28 -8.42
CA LEU A 330 8.00 -13.70 -9.43
C LEU A 330 7.68 -12.59 -10.44
N SER A 331 7.61 -11.34 -10.00
CA SER A 331 7.43 -10.19 -10.87
C SER A 331 8.55 -10.07 -11.88
N GLY A 332 9.70 -10.73 -11.64
CA GLY A 332 10.84 -10.73 -12.52
C GLY A 332 11.29 -9.31 -12.81
N SER A 333 11.09 -8.39 -11.86
CA SER A 333 11.45 -6.97 -11.92
C SER A 333 12.97 -6.83 -11.92
N TYR A 334 13.63 -7.42 -12.93
CA TYR A 334 14.97 -7.07 -13.33
C TYR A 334 14.85 -5.68 -13.92
N TYR A 335 15.12 -4.71 -13.06
CA TYR A 335 15.22 -3.32 -13.44
C TYR A 335 16.16 -3.22 -14.64
N THR A 336 15.67 -2.63 -15.73
CA THR A 336 16.54 -2.25 -16.83
C THR A 336 17.53 -1.23 -16.30
N PRO A 337 18.85 -1.50 -16.28
CA PRO A 337 19.82 -0.56 -15.74
C PRO A 337 19.65 0.81 -16.39
N HIS A 338 19.73 1.88 -15.59
CA HIS A 338 19.50 3.24 -16.08
C HIS A 338 20.37 3.57 -17.32
N GLN A 339 21.62 3.10 -17.33
CA GLN A 339 22.55 3.29 -18.45
C GLN A 339 22.04 2.68 -19.77
N VAL A 340 21.30 1.56 -19.68
CA VAL A 340 20.68 0.92 -20.86
C VAL A 340 19.49 1.74 -21.34
N ILE A 341 18.67 2.23 -20.41
CA ILE A 341 17.51 3.09 -20.72
C ILE A 341 18.00 4.38 -21.41
N GLU A 342 18.98 5.05 -20.81
CA GLU A 342 19.59 6.29 -21.33
C GLU A 342 20.10 6.12 -22.76
N GLU A 343 20.91 5.09 -23.01
CA GLU A 343 21.45 4.84 -24.35
C GLU A 343 20.36 4.48 -25.37
N MET A 344 19.34 3.73 -24.98
CA MET A 344 18.23 3.42 -25.88
C MET A 344 17.41 4.66 -26.25
N VAL A 345 17.15 5.56 -25.30
CA VAL A 345 16.49 6.84 -25.56
C VAL A 345 17.35 7.70 -26.48
N ARG A 346 18.65 7.82 -26.19
CA ARG A 346 19.59 8.57 -27.03
C ARG A 346 19.63 8.05 -28.47
N LEU A 347 19.70 6.72 -28.64
CA LEU A 347 19.71 6.08 -29.96
C LEU A 347 18.38 6.26 -30.70
N ALA A 348 17.25 6.21 -29.99
CA ALA A 348 15.94 6.47 -30.57
C ALA A 348 15.82 7.92 -31.07
N GLU A 349 16.31 8.90 -30.31
CA GLU A 349 16.37 10.30 -30.76
C GLU A 349 17.27 10.47 -32.00
N ASP A 350 18.44 9.82 -32.04
CA ASP A 350 19.32 9.86 -33.20
C ASP A 350 18.60 9.38 -34.48
N VAL A 351 17.72 8.38 -34.39
CA VAL A 351 16.90 7.91 -35.51
C VAL A 351 15.83 8.95 -35.88
N LEU A 352 15.12 9.51 -34.90
CA LEU A 352 14.12 10.56 -35.13
C LEU A 352 14.73 11.74 -35.92
N VAL A 353 15.87 12.24 -35.44
CA VAL A 353 16.53 13.42 -36.00
C VAL A 353 17.14 13.11 -37.38
N ARG A 354 17.89 12.02 -37.52
CA ARG A 354 18.70 11.78 -38.73
C ARG A 354 17.99 11.01 -39.82
N ARG A 355 16.93 10.26 -39.49
CA ARG A 355 16.28 9.32 -40.43
C ARG A 355 14.79 9.60 -40.65
N LEU A 356 14.12 10.27 -39.72
CA LEU A 356 12.67 10.49 -39.78
C LEU A 356 12.28 11.97 -39.91
N ASP A 357 13.25 12.85 -40.18
CA ASP A 357 13.05 14.30 -40.41
C ASP A 357 12.33 14.98 -39.23
N ARG A 358 12.69 14.58 -38.00
CA ARG A 358 12.22 15.17 -36.74
C ARG A 358 13.38 15.87 -36.05
N PRO A 359 13.78 17.08 -36.48
CA PRO A 359 14.96 17.76 -35.95
C PRO A 359 14.87 18.10 -34.46
N GLU A 360 13.66 18.18 -33.91
CA GLU A 360 13.44 18.38 -32.46
C GLU A 360 13.40 17.07 -31.66
N GLY A 361 13.64 15.91 -32.30
CA GLY A 361 13.69 14.63 -31.60
C GLY A 361 12.39 14.29 -30.89
N PHE A 362 12.48 13.89 -29.62
CA PHE A 362 11.29 13.62 -28.79
C PHE A 362 10.44 14.86 -28.48
N ALA A 363 11.02 16.06 -28.54
CA ALA A 363 10.30 17.30 -28.30
C ALA A 363 9.33 17.65 -29.45
N ASP A 364 9.54 17.09 -30.65
CA ASP A 364 8.71 17.36 -31.83
C ASP A 364 7.23 17.01 -31.56
N PRO A 365 6.27 17.92 -31.80
CA PRO A 365 4.84 17.70 -31.52
C PRO A 365 4.22 16.51 -32.28
N SER A 366 4.84 16.06 -33.37
CA SER A 366 4.37 14.92 -34.15
C SER A 366 4.86 13.57 -33.62
N VAL A 367 5.79 13.56 -32.67
CA VAL A 367 6.36 12.33 -32.10
C VAL A 367 5.47 11.84 -30.95
N VAL A 368 4.94 10.64 -31.12
CA VAL A 368 4.16 9.94 -30.08
C VAL A 368 4.96 8.74 -29.59
N VAL A 369 5.09 8.61 -28.27
CA VAL A 369 5.89 7.54 -27.65
C VAL A 369 4.98 6.60 -26.88
N ALA A 370 5.19 5.29 -27.05
CA ALA A 370 4.53 4.28 -26.25
C ALA A 370 5.51 3.27 -25.66
N ASP A 371 5.37 2.98 -24.37
CA ASP A 371 5.97 1.84 -23.71
C ASP A 371 4.91 0.75 -23.45
N PRO A 372 4.96 -0.38 -24.18
CA PRO A 372 3.97 -1.44 -24.09
C PRO A 372 4.11 -2.33 -22.84
N ALA A 373 5.19 -2.21 -22.08
CA ALA A 373 5.46 -2.98 -20.88
C ALA A 373 6.26 -2.10 -19.91
N MET A 374 5.64 -1.01 -19.46
CA MET A 374 6.36 0.10 -18.84
C MET A 374 6.98 -0.21 -17.49
N GLY A 375 6.51 -1.24 -16.78
CA GLY A 375 6.91 -1.54 -15.42
C GLY A 375 6.69 -0.31 -14.53
N THR A 376 7.77 0.15 -13.90
CA THR A 376 7.78 1.36 -13.06
C THR A 376 8.02 2.67 -13.84
N GLY A 377 7.85 2.66 -15.17
CA GLY A 377 7.91 3.86 -16.03
C GLY A 377 9.31 4.34 -16.41
N GLY A 378 10.34 3.48 -16.33
CA GLY A 378 11.74 3.89 -16.50
C GLY A 378 12.03 4.57 -17.84
N TYR A 379 11.57 4.00 -18.96
CA TYR A 379 11.79 4.60 -20.30
C TYR A 379 11.03 5.91 -20.47
N LEU A 380 9.77 5.98 -20.03
CA LEU A 380 8.97 7.20 -20.15
C LEU A 380 9.56 8.34 -19.33
N GLN A 381 10.07 8.05 -18.12
CA GLN A 381 10.78 9.02 -17.31
C GLN A 381 12.04 9.53 -18.04
N GLN A 382 12.85 8.61 -18.58
CA GLN A 382 14.07 8.99 -19.29
C GLN A 382 13.77 9.87 -20.51
N VAL A 383 12.66 9.63 -21.23
CA VAL A 383 12.25 10.48 -22.35
C VAL A 383 11.91 11.89 -21.87
N ILE A 384 11.23 12.04 -20.73
CA ILE A 384 10.93 13.36 -20.13
C ILE A 384 12.23 14.10 -19.78
N GLU A 385 13.15 13.43 -19.09
CA GLU A 385 14.44 14.00 -18.68
C GLU A 385 15.27 14.40 -19.90
N HIS A 386 15.33 13.52 -20.91
CA HIS A 386 16.06 13.79 -22.14
C HIS A 386 15.54 15.02 -22.88
N VAL A 387 14.20 15.15 -23.01
CA VAL A 387 13.59 16.36 -23.59
C VAL A 387 13.89 17.59 -22.76
N ALA A 388 13.82 17.49 -21.43
CA ALA A 388 14.09 18.62 -20.55
C ALA A 388 15.53 19.14 -20.73
N GLU A 389 16.52 18.24 -20.73
CA GLU A 389 17.94 18.58 -20.92
C GLU A 389 18.21 19.17 -22.31
N ARG A 390 17.61 18.60 -23.36
CA ARG A 390 17.78 19.06 -24.75
C ARG A 390 17.18 20.44 -24.96
N VAL A 391 15.99 20.70 -24.43
CA VAL A 391 15.32 22.00 -24.52
C VAL A 391 16.05 23.03 -23.68
N GLU A 392 16.53 22.68 -22.48
CA GLU A 392 17.34 23.60 -21.67
C GLU A 392 18.62 24.02 -22.40
N ALA A 393 19.31 23.07 -23.04
CA ALA A 393 20.53 23.34 -23.79
C ALA A 393 20.30 24.20 -25.05
N ARG A 394 19.14 24.05 -25.70
CA ARG A 394 18.80 24.74 -26.96
C ARG A 394 18.17 26.11 -26.74
N ASP A 395 17.16 26.17 -25.87
CA ASP A 395 16.23 27.30 -25.72
C ASP A 395 16.31 27.95 -24.31
N GLY A 396 17.08 27.35 -23.40
CA GLY A 396 17.25 27.81 -22.03
C GLY A 396 16.19 27.28 -21.06
N LYS A 397 16.47 27.42 -19.76
CA LYS A 397 15.65 26.85 -18.67
C LYS A 397 14.17 27.26 -18.70
N GLY A 398 13.85 28.46 -19.20
CA GLY A 398 12.48 28.96 -19.27
C GLY A 398 11.57 28.21 -20.25
N ALA A 399 12.12 27.52 -21.24
CA ALA A 399 11.34 26.78 -22.24
C ALA A 399 10.98 25.35 -21.80
N VAL A 400 11.70 24.81 -20.81
CA VAL A 400 11.64 23.40 -20.40
C VAL A 400 10.25 22.98 -19.96
N ALA A 401 9.64 23.73 -19.03
CA ALA A 401 8.34 23.40 -18.47
C ALA A 401 7.25 23.28 -19.54
N ALA A 402 7.23 24.20 -20.51
CA ALA A 402 6.25 24.19 -21.60
C ALA A 402 6.45 22.99 -22.54
N ALA A 403 7.70 22.71 -22.95
CA ALA A 403 8.00 21.58 -23.82
C ALA A 403 7.68 20.23 -23.17
N VAL A 404 8.01 20.08 -21.89
CA VAL A 404 7.72 18.86 -21.11
C VAL A 404 6.22 18.69 -20.88
N SER A 405 5.48 19.79 -20.65
CA SER A 405 4.01 19.74 -20.53
C SER A 405 3.36 19.26 -21.83
N ASP A 406 3.84 19.73 -22.99
CA ASP A 406 3.36 19.28 -24.29
C ASP A 406 3.69 17.80 -24.54
N LEU A 407 4.94 17.39 -24.27
CA LEU A 407 5.38 16.00 -24.36
C LEU A 407 4.50 15.06 -23.54
N ALA A 408 4.15 15.43 -22.30
CA ALA A 408 3.33 14.61 -21.41
C ALA A 408 1.95 14.25 -21.99
N THR A 409 1.43 15.02 -22.94
CA THR A 409 0.16 14.71 -23.63
C THR A 409 0.28 13.58 -24.67
N ARG A 410 1.51 13.23 -25.05
CA ARG A 410 1.87 12.31 -26.15
C ARG A 410 2.69 11.10 -25.67
N LEU A 411 2.86 10.93 -24.36
CA LEU A 411 3.50 9.76 -23.74
C LEU A 411 2.44 8.74 -23.30
N TYR A 412 2.63 7.49 -23.72
CA TYR A 412 1.75 6.39 -23.34
C TYR A 412 2.52 5.24 -22.70
N GLY A 413 1.99 4.69 -21.62
CA GLY A 413 2.56 3.56 -20.91
C GLY A 413 1.49 2.53 -20.59
N PHE A 414 1.84 1.25 -20.74
CA PHE A 414 0.93 0.15 -20.45
C PHE A 414 1.60 -0.84 -19.51
N GLU A 415 0.89 -1.23 -18.46
CA GLU A 415 1.38 -2.18 -17.47
C GLU A 415 0.27 -3.14 -17.04
N LEU A 416 0.64 -4.39 -16.80
CA LEU A 416 -0.28 -5.44 -16.35
C LEU A 416 -0.43 -5.46 -14.83
N GLN A 417 0.48 -4.86 -14.06
CA GLN A 417 0.44 -4.90 -12.61
C GLN A 417 0.09 -3.52 -12.02
N MET A 418 -0.82 -3.51 -11.05
CA MET A 418 -1.26 -2.27 -10.39
C MET A 418 -0.12 -1.58 -9.60
N GLY A 419 0.75 -2.37 -8.96
CA GLY A 419 1.89 -1.86 -8.19
C GLY A 419 2.87 -1.04 -9.03
N PRO A 420 3.51 -1.63 -10.06
CA PRO A 420 4.43 -0.90 -10.93
C PRO A 420 3.78 0.27 -11.65
N PHE A 421 2.50 0.14 -12.05
CA PHE A 421 1.73 1.26 -12.60
C PHE A 421 1.63 2.45 -11.63
N ALA A 422 1.25 2.20 -10.37
CA ALA A 422 1.10 3.27 -9.39
C ALA A 422 2.42 4.00 -9.15
N VAL A 423 3.54 3.26 -9.19
CA VAL A 423 4.90 3.81 -9.08
C VAL A 423 5.27 4.63 -10.32
N ALA A 424 4.94 4.15 -11.51
CA ALA A 424 5.17 4.89 -12.76
C ALA A 424 4.42 6.22 -12.75
N GLU A 425 3.17 6.22 -12.29
CA GLU A 425 2.34 7.41 -12.17
C GLU A 425 2.88 8.38 -11.11
N LEU A 426 3.25 7.88 -9.93
CA LEU A 426 3.90 8.65 -8.88
C LEU A 426 5.18 9.34 -9.38
N ARG A 427 6.07 8.59 -10.04
CA ARG A 427 7.34 9.09 -10.58
C ARG A 427 7.16 10.16 -11.63
N ALA A 428 6.27 9.90 -12.58
CA ALA A 428 6.05 10.83 -13.68
C ALA A 428 5.40 12.12 -13.18
N THR A 429 4.41 12.05 -12.28
CA THR A 429 3.83 13.23 -11.64
C THR A 429 4.88 14.02 -10.87
N ASP A 430 5.72 13.35 -10.09
CA ASP A 430 6.75 14.01 -9.30
C ASP A 430 7.80 14.71 -10.18
N LEU A 431 8.28 14.04 -11.23
CA LEU A 431 9.23 14.61 -12.18
C LEU A 431 8.65 15.83 -12.88
N LEU A 432 7.39 15.79 -13.30
CA LEU A 432 6.73 16.94 -13.91
C LEU A 432 6.64 18.11 -12.93
N ALA A 433 6.30 17.86 -11.67
CA ALA A 433 6.24 18.89 -10.64
C ALA A 433 7.62 19.52 -10.37
N ASP A 434 8.68 18.71 -10.30
CA ASP A 434 10.06 19.17 -10.09
C ASP A 434 10.57 20.04 -11.26
N ILE A 435 10.14 19.73 -12.49
CA ILE A 435 10.42 20.53 -13.69
C ILE A 435 9.57 21.82 -13.74
N GLY A 436 8.47 21.87 -13.00
CA GLY A 436 7.45 22.93 -13.09
C GLY A 436 6.52 22.76 -14.30
N ALA A 437 6.44 21.55 -14.86
CA ALA A 437 5.53 21.20 -15.93
C ALA A 437 4.13 20.85 -15.39
N THR A 438 3.12 20.97 -16.24
CA THR A 438 1.73 20.69 -15.89
C THR A 438 1.32 19.30 -16.36
N LEU A 439 0.60 18.57 -15.51
CA LEU A 439 -0.07 17.32 -15.89
C LEU A 439 -1.17 17.58 -16.95
N PRO A 440 -1.37 16.65 -17.90
CA PRO A 440 -2.50 16.73 -18.83
C PRO A 440 -3.85 16.74 -18.10
N GLU A 441 -4.86 17.42 -18.66
CA GLU A 441 -6.20 17.54 -18.04
C GLU A 441 -6.87 16.19 -17.69
N ASN A 442 -6.56 15.15 -18.47
CA ASN A 442 -7.12 13.80 -18.29
C ASN A 442 -6.15 12.84 -17.58
N GLY A 443 -5.11 13.38 -16.94
CA GLY A 443 -4.00 12.61 -16.41
C GLY A 443 -3.05 12.11 -17.49
N LEU A 444 -1.94 11.52 -17.05
CA LEU A 444 -0.94 10.92 -17.93
C LEU A 444 -1.54 9.79 -18.79
N GLY A 445 -0.86 9.46 -19.88
CA GLY A 445 -1.22 8.36 -20.77
C GLY A 445 -0.81 6.99 -20.23
N LEU A 446 -0.78 6.79 -18.92
CA LEU A 446 -0.41 5.51 -18.29
C LEU A 446 -1.67 4.68 -18.04
N PHE A 447 -1.60 3.37 -18.29
CA PHE A 447 -2.76 2.48 -18.20
C PHE A 447 -2.41 1.13 -17.57
N VAL A 448 -3.32 0.64 -16.74
CA VAL A 448 -3.32 -0.75 -16.25
C VAL A 448 -4.14 -1.61 -17.19
N THR A 449 -3.49 -2.36 -18.08
CA THR A 449 -4.15 -3.24 -19.06
C THR A 449 -3.13 -4.14 -19.74
N ASP A 450 -3.56 -5.30 -20.23
CA ASP A 450 -2.75 -6.06 -21.18
C ASP A 450 -2.67 -5.31 -22.52
N THR A 451 -1.45 -4.93 -22.91
CA THR A 451 -1.19 -4.25 -24.18
C THR A 451 -1.58 -5.09 -25.39
N LEU A 452 -1.61 -6.42 -25.27
CA LEU A 452 -1.97 -7.35 -26.34
C LEU A 452 -3.48 -7.60 -26.47
N ASP A 453 -4.29 -7.20 -25.49
CA ASP A 453 -5.75 -7.38 -25.53
C ASP A 453 -6.39 -6.70 -26.75
N ASP A 454 -7.51 -7.26 -27.24
CA ASP A 454 -8.27 -6.66 -28.34
C ASP A 454 -8.90 -5.32 -27.91
N PRO A 455 -8.53 -4.18 -28.54
CA PRO A 455 -9.09 -2.88 -28.20
C PRO A 455 -10.56 -2.72 -28.63
N TYR A 456 -11.13 -3.66 -29.40
CA TYR A 456 -12.51 -3.63 -29.88
C TYR A 456 -13.44 -4.62 -29.15
N ALA A 457 -12.94 -5.36 -28.16
CA ALA A 457 -13.78 -6.30 -27.41
C ALA A 457 -15.01 -5.59 -26.79
N GLU A 458 -16.18 -6.21 -26.90
CA GLU A 458 -17.43 -5.65 -26.36
C GLU A 458 -17.33 -5.46 -24.85
N GLN A 459 -17.77 -4.28 -24.39
CA GLN A 459 -17.81 -3.95 -22.98
C GLN A 459 -19.09 -4.51 -22.37
N SER A 460 -18.97 -5.41 -21.40
CA SER A 460 -20.09 -5.80 -20.56
C SER A 460 -20.72 -4.56 -19.92
N GLN A 461 -22.05 -4.53 -19.76
CA GLN A 461 -22.71 -3.45 -19.02
C GLN A 461 -22.27 -3.52 -17.55
N LEU A 462 -21.49 -2.52 -17.14
CA LEU A 462 -20.93 -2.42 -15.79
C LEU A 462 -21.83 -1.53 -14.91
N GLY A 463 -21.76 -1.73 -13.60
CA GLY A 463 -22.45 -0.88 -12.65
C GLY A 463 -21.99 0.59 -12.72
N SER A 464 -22.85 1.52 -12.31
CA SER A 464 -22.59 2.97 -12.30
C SER A 464 -21.36 3.36 -11.47
N GLY A 465 -20.94 2.53 -10.52
CA GLY A 465 -19.77 2.77 -9.67
C GLY A 465 -18.39 2.54 -10.32
N LEU A 466 -18.29 2.31 -11.63
CA LEU A 466 -17.00 1.98 -12.29
C LEU A 466 -16.64 2.94 -13.42
N GLU A 467 -17.27 4.12 -13.46
CA GLU A 467 -17.09 5.07 -14.54
C GLU A 467 -15.62 5.49 -14.72
N LEU A 468 -14.87 5.71 -13.63
CA LEU A 468 -13.45 6.08 -13.68
C LEU A 468 -12.57 4.98 -14.31
N ILE A 469 -12.76 3.72 -13.91
CA ILE A 469 -12.02 2.58 -14.47
C ILE A 469 -12.42 2.35 -15.93
N SER A 470 -13.73 2.43 -16.23
CA SER A 470 -14.24 2.35 -17.60
C SER A 470 -13.66 3.44 -18.50
N ARG A 471 -13.56 4.67 -18.00
CA ARG A 471 -12.95 5.81 -18.72
C ARG A 471 -11.47 5.55 -18.99
N SER A 472 -10.71 5.07 -18.01
CA SER A 472 -9.30 4.69 -18.17
C SER A 472 -9.14 3.60 -19.25
N ARG A 473 -9.93 2.52 -19.19
CA ARG A 473 -9.90 1.45 -20.20
C ARG A 473 -10.29 1.92 -21.59
N LYS A 474 -11.30 2.80 -21.72
CA LYS A 474 -11.70 3.42 -23.00
C LYS A 474 -10.60 4.29 -23.58
N ARG A 475 -9.84 5.01 -22.74
CA ARG A 475 -8.65 5.76 -23.17
C ARG A 475 -7.57 4.81 -23.66
N ALA A 476 -7.24 3.76 -22.90
CA ALA A 476 -6.26 2.75 -23.29
C ALA A 476 -6.61 2.09 -24.64
N ALA A 477 -7.86 1.64 -24.79
CA ALA A 477 -8.35 1.03 -26.03
C ALA A 477 -8.28 2.01 -27.22
N ARG A 478 -8.59 3.29 -27.00
CA ARG A 478 -8.46 4.34 -28.02
C ARG A 478 -7.01 4.51 -28.46
N VAL A 479 -6.07 4.54 -27.52
CA VAL A 479 -4.64 4.63 -27.84
C VAL A 479 -4.20 3.44 -28.68
N LYS A 480 -4.51 2.22 -28.22
CA LYS A 480 -4.20 0.96 -28.91
C LYS A 480 -4.79 0.87 -30.33
N ALA A 481 -6.00 1.40 -30.54
CA ALA A 481 -6.72 1.27 -31.80
C ALA A 481 -6.52 2.42 -32.80
N LYS A 482 -6.30 3.65 -32.32
CA LYS A 482 -6.43 4.87 -33.14
C LYS A 482 -5.25 5.81 -33.09
N THR A 483 -4.38 5.71 -32.09
CA THR A 483 -3.21 6.59 -31.98
C THR A 483 -2.11 6.11 -32.91
N LYS A 484 -1.57 7.02 -33.72
CA LYS A 484 -0.39 6.76 -34.54
C LYS A 484 0.85 6.93 -33.66
N VAL A 485 1.43 5.82 -33.23
CA VAL A 485 2.64 5.82 -32.40
C VAL A 485 3.87 5.89 -33.30
N THR A 486 4.73 6.88 -33.05
CA THR A 486 5.98 7.08 -33.80
C THR A 486 7.10 6.18 -33.23
N VAL A 487 7.22 6.15 -31.90
CA VAL A 487 8.26 5.41 -31.19
C VAL A 487 7.63 4.40 -30.22
N VAL A 488 8.00 3.13 -30.38
CA VAL A 488 7.76 2.10 -29.36
C VAL A 488 9.09 1.76 -28.71
N ILE A 489 9.18 1.98 -27.40
CA ILE A 489 10.40 1.79 -26.61
C ILE A 489 10.05 1.12 -25.28
N GLY A 490 10.87 0.18 -24.81
CA GLY A 490 10.61 -0.54 -23.56
C GLY A 490 11.50 -1.76 -23.38
N ASN A 491 11.32 -2.45 -22.25
CA ASN A 491 11.91 -3.76 -21.98
C ASN A 491 10.78 -4.80 -21.81
N PRO A 492 10.35 -5.46 -22.90
CA PRO A 492 9.23 -6.39 -22.85
C PRO A 492 9.59 -7.68 -22.08
N PRO A 493 8.61 -8.34 -21.44
CA PRO A 493 8.87 -9.55 -20.67
C PRO A 493 9.34 -10.72 -21.55
N PHE A 494 10.46 -11.35 -21.16
CA PHE A 494 10.97 -12.56 -21.81
C PHE A 494 10.37 -13.83 -21.19
N ARG A 495 9.32 -14.39 -21.81
CA ARG A 495 8.98 -15.80 -21.56
C ARG A 495 9.85 -16.68 -22.44
N ARG A 496 10.85 -17.36 -21.85
CA ARG A 496 11.38 -18.59 -22.46
C ARG A 496 10.19 -19.53 -22.62
N MET A 497 9.97 -20.03 -23.84
CA MET A 497 9.11 -21.19 -24.05
C MET A 497 9.48 -22.23 -22.99
N SER A 498 8.48 -22.64 -22.21
CA SER A 498 8.61 -23.72 -21.24
C SER A 498 9.28 -24.91 -21.90
N VAL A 499 10.29 -25.47 -21.22
CA VAL A 499 10.88 -26.74 -21.59
C VAL A 499 9.76 -27.76 -21.70
N CYS A 500 9.64 -28.38 -22.87
CA CYS A 500 8.66 -29.39 -23.19
C CYS A 500 8.76 -30.56 -22.21
N CYS A 501 7.64 -30.93 -21.60
CA CYS A 501 7.39 -32.30 -21.17
C CYS A 501 6.23 -32.82 -22.02
N ASP A 502 6.45 -33.94 -22.72
CA ASP A 502 5.42 -34.80 -23.33
C ASP A 502 4.61 -34.28 -24.54
N GLY A 503 5.31 -33.66 -25.50
CA GLY A 503 5.05 -33.98 -26.91
C GLY A 503 3.86 -33.35 -27.65
N PHE A 504 3.14 -32.35 -27.12
CA PHE A 504 2.15 -31.60 -27.91
C PHE A 504 2.22 -30.08 -27.71
N CYS A 505 2.53 -29.35 -28.79
CA CYS A 505 2.39 -27.89 -28.87
C CYS A 505 1.17 -27.54 -29.72
N CYS A 506 0.21 -26.78 -29.15
CA CYS A 506 -0.80 -26.07 -29.95
C CYS A 506 -0.41 -24.60 -30.03
N CYS A 507 0.09 -24.17 -31.20
CA CYS A 507 0.41 -22.78 -31.52
C CYS A 507 -0.72 -22.19 -32.38
N GLY A 508 -1.32 -21.09 -31.93
CA GLY A 508 -2.24 -20.28 -32.72
C GLY A 508 -1.61 -18.90 -32.98
N THR A 509 -1.05 -18.70 -34.16
CA THR A 509 -0.48 -17.41 -34.60
C THR A 509 -1.53 -16.54 -35.28
N THR A 510 -1.74 -15.32 -34.78
CA THR A 510 -2.28 -14.20 -35.57
C THR A 510 -1.32 -13.01 -35.45
N ARG A 511 -0.44 -12.84 -36.45
CA ARG A 511 0.36 -11.62 -36.60
C ARG A 511 -0.53 -10.50 -37.15
N ARG A 512 -0.84 -9.48 -36.35
CA ARG A 512 -1.28 -8.17 -36.87
C ARG A 512 -0.06 -7.25 -36.97
N ARG A 513 0.14 -6.63 -38.14
CA ARG A 513 1.09 -5.53 -38.32
C ARG A 513 0.49 -4.28 -37.65
N LEU A 514 1.14 -3.79 -36.60
CA LEU A 514 0.95 -2.41 -36.15
C LEU A 514 1.71 -1.48 -37.12
N PRO A 515 1.17 -0.31 -37.50
CA PRO A 515 1.92 0.71 -38.22
C PRO A 515 2.86 1.39 -37.22
N VAL A 516 4.07 0.86 -37.05
CA VAL A 516 5.09 1.39 -36.14
C VAL A 516 6.30 1.80 -36.97
N GLU A 517 6.78 3.03 -36.78
CA GLU A 517 7.93 3.57 -37.52
C GLU A 517 9.27 3.19 -36.86
N VAL A 518 9.33 2.99 -35.53
CA VAL A 518 10.52 2.50 -34.79
C VAL A 518 10.12 1.56 -33.64
N VAL A 519 10.76 0.38 -33.57
CA VAL A 519 10.70 -0.55 -32.43
C VAL A 519 12.13 -0.79 -31.92
N LEU A 520 12.42 -0.39 -30.69
CA LEU A 520 13.68 -0.71 -30.01
C LEU A 520 13.36 -1.41 -28.69
N GLY A 521 13.89 -2.62 -28.50
CA GLY A 521 13.81 -3.36 -27.25
C GLY A 521 15.21 -3.80 -26.80
N ALA A 522 15.52 -3.65 -25.51
CA ALA A 522 16.69 -4.28 -24.92
C ALA A 522 16.40 -5.75 -24.66
N ALA A 523 17.36 -6.62 -25.00
CA ALA A 523 17.46 -7.92 -24.38
C ALA A 523 18.27 -7.76 -23.09
N ALA A 524 17.68 -8.10 -21.95
CA ALA A 524 18.41 -8.25 -20.70
C ALA A 524 19.28 -9.52 -20.72
#